data_AF-I8IXC8-F1
#
_entry.id   AF-I8IXC8-F1
#
_cell.length_a   1.000
_cell.length_b   1.000
_cell.length_c   1.000
_cell.angle_alpha   90.00
_cell.angle_beta   90.00
_cell.angle_gamma   90.00
#
_symmetry.space_group_name_H-M   'P 1'
#
loop_
_entity.id
_entity.type
_entity.pdbx_description
1 polymer ?
#
loop_
_entity_poly.entity_id
_entity_poly.type
_entity_poly.pdbx_seq_one_letter_code
_entity_poly.pdbx_strand_id
1 'polypeptide(L)'
;MKKKLWLSISLLLLLLIAVPLTMKHYNDQAFWQSQEKRVKKYILHNIKGARAITFKEREESPMGIPYIAGYVNDNKKLNFTATIYEKNFEDDFNCSPELNALSTLRTKPVSEIEKEETEKGYRQERINYFAAQKKRIETFIHYNLNDVTSITFTRYGASEHLQSYIFGYINHKKELWFKVSLPKGHFEREFEPSKKVQSFVKPSIKTFSEIEQEKDKIEKH
;
A
#
# COMPACT_ATOMS: atom_id res chain seq x y z
N MET A 1 43.87 -19.75 42.13
CA MET A 1 43.93 -18.82 40.97
C MET A 1 43.84 -19.55 39.63
N LYS A 2 44.66 -20.59 39.36
CA LYS A 2 44.63 -21.36 38.10
C LYS A 2 43.23 -21.90 37.73
N LYS A 3 42.50 -22.55 38.64
CA LYS A 3 41.14 -23.07 38.37
C LYS A 3 40.11 -21.99 37.97
N LYS A 4 40.18 -20.80 38.59
CA LYS A 4 39.31 -19.66 38.24
C LYS A 4 39.67 -19.06 36.86
N LEU A 5 40.96 -19.04 36.52
CA LEU A 5 41.45 -18.62 35.20
C LEU A 5 41.03 -19.59 34.09
N TRP A 6 41.09 -20.90 34.35
CA TRP A 6 40.61 -21.92 33.41
C TRP A 6 39.08 -21.86 33.21
N LEU A 7 38.31 -21.58 34.27
CA LEU A 7 36.87 -21.36 34.16
C LEU A 7 36.55 -20.10 33.34
N SER A 8 37.27 -18.99 33.54
CA SER A 8 37.06 -17.77 32.75
C SER A 8 37.43 -17.94 31.27
N ILE A 9 38.51 -18.67 30.98
CA ILE A 9 38.91 -18.98 29.59
C ILE A 9 37.88 -19.90 28.92
N SER A 10 37.40 -20.91 29.64
CA SER A 10 36.35 -21.82 29.15
C SER A 10 35.05 -21.09 28.85
N LEU A 11 34.64 -20.16 29.71
CA LEU A 11 33.44 -19.33 29.49
C LEU A 11 33.59 -18.40 28.28
N LEU A 12 34.77 -17.81 28.08
CA LEU A 12 35.06 -16.96 26.93
C LEU A 12 35.00 -17.75 25.61
N LEU A 13 35.57 -18.96 25.59
CA LEU A 13 35.52 -19.86 24.43
C LEU A 13 34.08 -20.29 24.10
N LEU A 14 33.26 -20.58 25.11
CA LEU A 14 31.84 -20.87 24.94
C LEU A 14 31.07 -19.70 24.32
N LEU A 15 31.32 -18.48 24.77
CA LEU A 15 30.69 -17.27 24.20
C LEU A 15 31.12 -17.01 22.74
N LEU A 16 32.40 -17.23 22.42
CA LEU A 16 32.93 -17.09 21.06
C LEU A 16 32.28 -18.05 20.06
N ILE A 17 31.80 -19.21 20.51
CA ILE A 17 31.10 -20.19 19.67
C ILE A 17 29.59 -19.97 19.68
N ALA A 18 29.01 -19.68 20.85
CA ALA A 18 27.56 -19.54 21.01
C ALA A 18 27.02 -18.30 20.27
N VAL A 19 27.72 -17.16 20.30
CA VAL A 19 27.24 -15.92 19.67
C VAL A 19 27.16 -16.01 18.14
N PRO A 20 28.19 -16.51 17.41
CA PRO A 20 28.08 -16.68 15.96
C PRO A 20 27.03 -17.72 15.54
N LEU A 21 26.89 -18.81 16.31
CA LEU A 21 25.88 -19.85 16.04
C LEU A 21 24.46 -19.31 16.18
N THR A 22 24.17 -18.54 17.24
CA THR A 22 22.84 -17.94 17.44
C THR A 22 22.53 -16.87 16.39
N MET A 23 23.51 -16.03 16.04
CA MET A 23 23.37 -15.06 14.93
C MET A 23 23.10 -15.74 13.60
N LYS A 24 23.83 -16.82 13.28
CA LYS A 24 23.61 -17.61 12.06
C LYS A 24 22.19 -18.20 12.04
N HIS A 25 21.77 -18.84 13.13
CA HIS A 25 20.43 -19.42 13.22
C HIS A 25 19.32 -18.38 13.05
N TYR A 26 19.47 -17.21 13.66
CA TYR A 26 18.53 -16.09 13.50
C TYR A 26 18.45 -15.60 12.04
N ASN A 27 19.61 -15.44 11.39
CA ASN A 27 19.68 -15.02 9.99
C ASN A 27 19.06 -16.05 9.05
N ASP A 28 19.31 -17.35 9.28
CA ASP A 28 18.73 -18.44 8.50
C ASP A 28 17.20 -18.46 8.65
N GLN A 29 16.70 -18.34 9.89
CA GLN A 29 15.27 -18.28 10.14
C GLN A 29 14.63 -17.06 9.47
N ALA A 30 15.26 -15.88 9.58
CA ALA A 30 14.77 -14.66 8.95
C ALA A 30 14.77 -14.77 7.41
N PHE A 31 15.79 -15.40 6.84
CA PHE A 31 15.86 -15.70 5.41
C PHE A 31 14.68 -16.58 4.99
N TRP A 32 14.48 -17.74 5.61
CA TRP A 32 13.39 -18.66 5.25
C TRP A 32 12.01 -18.03 5.43
N GLN A 33 11.77 -17.30 6.52
CA GLN A 33 10.51 -16.59 6.72
C GLN A 33 10.26 -15.52 5.64
N SER A 34 11.32 -14.83 5.19
CA SER A 34 11.22 -13.88 4.08
C SER A 34 10.85 -14.59 2.79
N GLN A 35 11.52 -15.71 2.46
CA GLN A 35 11.25 -16.47 1.24
C GLN A 35 9.86 -17.10 1.26
N GLU A 36 9.39 -17.65 2.37
CA GLU A 36 8.02 -18.16 2.52
C GLU A 36 6.96 -17.09 2.26
N LYS A 37 7.18 -15.85 2.71
CA LYS A 37 6.28 -14.73 2.41
C LYS A 37 6.22 -14.44 0.91
N ARG A 38 7.36 -14.49 0.21
CA ARG A 38 7.44 -14.27 -1.25
C ARG A 38 6.77 -15.40 -2.02
N VAL A 39 7.06 -16.65 -1.68
CA VAL A 39 6.40 -17.84 -2.27
C VAL A 39 4.89 -17.78 -2.04
N LYS A 40 4.46 -17.44 -0.83
CA LYS A 40 3.04 -17.26 -0.51
C LYS A 40 2.39 -16.18 -1.37
N LYS A 41 3.04 -15.03 -1.55
CA LYS A 41 2.55 -13.94 -2.40
C LYS A 41 2.39 -14.40 -3.86
N TYR A 42 3.40 -15.07 -4.42
CA TYR A 42 3.33 -15.60 -5.78
C TYR A 42 2.16 -16.58 -5.95
N ILE A 43 2.02 -17.55 -5.02
CA ILE A 43 0.94 -18.55 -5.11
C ILE A 43 -0.43 -17.87 -5.03
N LEU A 44 -0.66 -16.99 -4.06
CA LEU A 44 -1.96 -16.34 -3.88
C LEU A 44 -2.34 -15.43 -5.06
N HIS A 45 -1.35 -14.85 -5.75
CA HIS A 45 -1.58 -14.01 -6.91
C HIS A 45 -1.78 -14.81 -8.20
N ASN A 46 -0.92 -15.81 -8.45
CA ASN A 46 -0.81 -16.49 -9.74
C ASN A 46 -1.60 -17.81 -9.81
N ILE A 47 -2.00 -18.41 -8.68
CA ILE A 47 -2.75 -19.67 -8.66
C ILE A 47 -4.21 -19.42 -8.31
N LYS A 48 -5.11 -19.75 -9.25
CA LYS A 48 -6.55 -19.56 -9.06
C LYS A 48 -7.08 -20.45 -7.94
N GLY A 49 -7.81 -19.83 -7.01
CA GLY A 49 -8.45 -20.55 -5.92
C GLY A 49 -7.51 -21.00 -4.80
N ALA A 50 -6.23 -20.61 -4.81
CA ALA A 50 -5.33 -20.80 -3.68
C ALA A 50 -5.78 -19.93 -2.49
N ARG A 51 -5.93 -20.53 -1.30
CA ARG A 51 -6.38 -19.87 -0.07
C ARG A 51 -5.53 -20.22 1.15
N ALA A 52 -5.10 -21.48 1.25
CA ALA A 52 -4.21 -21.96 2.29
C ALA A 52 -2.94 -22.54 1.68
N ILE A 53 -1.80 -22.34 2.32
CA ILE A 53 -0.49 -22.83 1.86
C ILE A 53 0.21 -23.45 3.06
N THR A 54 0.70 -24.67 2.87
CA THR A 54 1.42 -25.43 3.90
C THR A 54 2.83 -25.69 3.41
N PHE A 55 3.81 -25.07 4.08
CA PHE A 55 5.23 -25.31 3.85
C PHE A 55 5.66 -26.58 4.59
N LYS A 56 6.39 -27.45 3.90
CA LYS A 56 6.83 -28.75 4.42
C LYS A 56 8.33 -28.79 4.63
N GLU A 57 9.09 -28.29 3.66
CA GLU A 57 10.55 -28.42 3.60
C GLU A 57 11.21 -27.08 3.26
N ARG A 58 12.37 -26.85 3.88
CA ARG A 58 13.27 -25.70 3.68
C ARG A 58 14.67 -26.26 3.64
N GLU A 59 15.22 -26.43 2.46
CA GLU A 59 16.49 -27.14 2.27
C GLU A 59 17.34 -26.47 1.21
N GLU A 60 18.61 -26.82 1.19
CA GLU A 60 19.52 -26.49 0.11
C GLU A 60 19.79 -27.75 -0.70
N SER A 61 19.74 -27.65 -2.02
CA SER A 61 20.19 -28.74 -2.89
C SER A 61 21.68 -29.04 -2.64
N PRO A 62 22.21 -30.19 -3.12
CA PRO A 62 23.65 -30.48 -3.02
C PRO A 62 24.56 -29.40 -3.62
N MET A 63 24.03 -28.56 -4.51
CA MET A 63 24.72 -27.42 -5.11
C MET A 63 24.60 -26.13 -4.30
N GLY A 64 24.02 -26.19 -3.10
CA GLY A 64 23.80 -25.03 -2.23
C GLY A 64 22.66 -24.12 -2.67
N ILE A 65 21.79 -24.56 -3.58
CA ILE A 65 20.65 -23.76 -4.06
C ILE A 65 19.47 -23.95 -3.09
N PRO A 66 19.03 -22.90 -2.37
CA PRO A 66 17.91 -23.00 -1.44
C PRO A 66 16.58 -23.24 -2.16
N TYR A 67 15.72 -24.05 -1.56
CA TYR A 67 14.36 -24.29 -2.06
C TYR A 67 13.35 -24.49 -0.93
N ILE A 68 12.09 -24.20 -1.22
CA ILE A 68 10.94 -24.40 -0.33
C ILE A 68 9.95 -25.33 -1.02
N ALA A 69 9.55 -26.41 -0.35
CA ALA A 69 8.51 -27.31 -0.85
C ALA A 69 7.26 -27.30 0.04
N GLY A 70 6.10 -27.54 -0.57
CA GLY A 70 4.84 -27.49 0.15
C GLY A 70 3.63 -27.89 -0.70
N TYR A 71 2.44 -27.57 -0.21
CA TYR A 71 1.19 -27.80 -0.93
C TYR A 71 0.13 -26.74 -0.61
N VAL A 72 -0.90 -26.66 -1.46
CA VAL A 72 -1.96 -25.64 -1.40
C VAL A 72 -3.30 -26.27 -0.99
N ASN A 73 -4.14 -25.50 -0.29
CA ASN A 73 -5.51 -25.83 0.10
C ASN A 73 -5.65 -27.18 0.84
N ASP A 74 -4.66 -27.48 1.69
CA ASP A 74 -4.55 -28.73 2.44
C ASP A 74 -4.57 -30.01 1.56
N ASN A 75 -4.33 -29.86 0.25
CA ASN A 75 -4.36 -30.94 -0.70
C ASN A 75 -2.94 -31.27 -1.17
N LYS A 76 -2.39 -32.39 -0.68
CA LYS A 76 -1.03 -32.85 -1.02
C LYS A 76 -0.81 -33.14 -2.51
N LYS A 77 -1.89 -33.31 -3.29
CA LYS A 77 -1.78 -33.42 -4.76
C LYS A 77 -1.45 -32.07 -5.41
N LEU A 78 -1.81 -30.97 -4.76
CA LEU A 78 -1.49 -29.61 -5.19
C LEU A 78 -0.15 -29.16 -4.60
N ASN A 79 0.90 -29.93 -4.87
CA ASN A 79 2.24 -29.69 -4.35
C ASN A 79 3.08 -28.78 -5.24
N PHE A 80 4.09 -28.16 -4.64
CA PHE A 80 5.04 -27.27 -5.30
C PHE A 80 6.44 -27.35 -4.69
N THR A 81 7.41 -26.91 -5.48
CA THR A 81 8.79 -26.60 -5.11
C THR A 81 9.15 -25.23 -5.67
N ALA A 82 9.60 -24.33 -4.81
CA ALA A 82 10.02 -22.97 -5.14
C ALA A 82 11.53 -22.84 -4.92
N THR A 83 12.29 -22.61 -5.99
CA THR A 83 13.75 -22.50 -5.94
C THR A 83 14.16 -21.03 -5.80
N ILE A 84 15.20 -20.76 -5.01
CA ILE A 84 15.72 -19.41 -4.76
C ILE A 84 17.12 -19.31 -5.39
N TYR A 85 17.23 -18.75 -6.61
CA TYR A 85 18.54 -18.63 -7.28
C TYR A 85 19.36 -17.43 -6.83
N GLU A 86 18.73 -16.27 -6.65
CA GLU A 86 19.41 -15.04 -6.28
C GLU A 86 19.21 -14.75 -4.79
N LYS A 87 18.98 -13.47 -4.45
CA LYS A 87 18.70 -13.04 -3.08
C LYS A 87 17.30 -13.46 -2.61
N ASN A 88 16.35 -13.54 -3.53
CA ASN A 88 14.94 -13.72 -3.23
C ASN A 88 14.25 -14.60 -4.27
N PHE A 89 13.23 -15.33 -3.84
CA PHE A 89 12.30 -15.99 -4.72
C PHE A 89 11.52 -14.96 -5.57
N GLU A 90 11.47 -15.17 -6.88
CA GLU A 90 10.72 -14.36 -7.84
C GLU A 90 9.64 -15.20 -8.53
N ASP A 91 10.03 -16.25 -9.25
CA ASP A 91 9.11 -17.02 -10.09
C ASP A 91 9.54 -18.45 -10.43
N ASP A 92 10.72 -18.94 -10.00
CA ASP A 92 11.14 -20.34 -10.24
C ASP A 92 10.31 -21.32 -9.39
N PHE A 93 9.13 -21.63 -9.93
CA PHE A 93 8.06 -22.35 -9.26
C PHE A 93 7.69 -23.60 -10.08
N ASN A 94 8.13 -24.75 -9.58
CA ASN A 94 7.74 -26.04 -10.11
C ASN A 94 6.57 -26.59 -9.30
N CYS A 95 5.62 -27.25 -9.95
CA CYS A 95 4.45 -27.78 -9.27
C CYS A 95 3.86 -29.03 -9.95
N SER A 96 3.03 -29.72 -9.18
CA SER A 96 2.17 -30.81 -9.68
C SER A 96 1.35 -30.39 -10.90
N PRO A 97 1.04 -31.31 -11.85
CA PRO A 97 0.19 -31.01 -13.00
C PRO A 97 -1.19 -30.43 -12.60
N GLU A 98 -1.77 -30.93 -11.52
CA GLU A 98 -3.05 -30.46 -10.99
C GLU A 98 -2.98 -29.02 -10.47
N LEU A 99 -1.88 -28.63 -9.82
CA LEU A 99 -1.66 -27.24 -9.41
C LEU A 99 -1.36 -26.34 -10.60
N ASN A 100 -0.57 -26.84 -11.57
CA ASN A 100 -0.25 -26.08 -12.78
C ASN A 100 -1.49 -25.76 -13.62
N ALA A 101 -2.49 -26.65 -13.64
CA ALA A 101 -3.77 -26.42 -14.29
C ALA A 101 -4.57 -25.24 -13.68
N LEU A 102 -4.25 -24.83 -12.44
CA LEU A 102 -4.84 -23.68 -11.75
C LEU A 102 -4.05 -22.38 -11.95
N SER A 103 -2.87 -22.44 -12.55
CA SER A 103 -2.04 -21.27 -12.83
C SER A 103 -2.75 -20.29 -13.76
N THR A 104 -2.50 -18.99 -13.56
CA THR A 104 -2.89 -17.96 -14.53
C THR A 104 -2.13 -18.16 -15.84
N LEU A 105 -2.75 -17.77 -16.96
CA LEU A 105 -2.12 -17.84 -18.30
C LEU A 105 -0.81 -17.04 -18.39
N ARG A 106 -0.66 -16.03 -17.54
CA ARG A 106 0.54 -15.21 -17.39
C ARG A 106 0.84 -15.09 -15.90
N THR A 107 1.76 -15.89 -15.42
CA THR A 107 2.32 -15.75 -14.07
C THR A 107 3.17 -14.48 -14.01
N LYS A 108 3.23 -13.87 -12.83
CA LYS A 108 4.05 -12.68 -12.57
C LYS A 108 5.07 -12.96 -11.48
N PRO A 109 6.32 -12.48 -11.63
CA PRO A 109 7.29 -12.56 -10.54
C PRO A 109 6.84 -11.70 -9.36
N VAL A 110 7.31 -12.04 -8.17
CA VAL A 110 6.93 -11.36 -6.91
C VAL A 110 7.20 -9.86 -6.97
N SER A 111 8.32 -9.42 -7.55
CA SER A 111 8.65 -8.00 -7.72
C SER A 111 7.63 -7.22 -8.56
N GLU A 112 7.09 -7.82 -9.64
CA GLU A 112 6.03 -7.19 -10.45
C GLU A 112 4.72 -7.09 -9.65
N ILE A 113 4.37 -8.14 -8.89
CA ILE A 113 3.20 -8.13 -8.00
C ILE A 113 3.32 -7.01 -6.96
N GLU A 114 4.47 -6.87 -6.31
CA GLU A 114 4.74 -5.84 -5.31
C GLU A 114 4.65 -4.43 -5.89
N LYS A 115 5.15 -4.23 -7.12
CA LYS A 115 5.03 -2.96 -7.83
C LYS A 115 3.55 -2.63 -8.10
N GLU A 116 2.76 -3.58 -8.59
CA GLU A 116 1.33 -3.37 -8.85
C GLU A 116 0.52 -3.12 -7.58
N GLU A 117 0.81 -3.82 -6.49
CA GLU A 117 0.19 -3.56 -5.19
C GLU A 117 0.51 -2.16 -4.67
N THR A 118 1.77 -1.73 -4.82
CA THR A 118 2.22 -0.39 -4.46
C THR A 118 1.53 0.67 -5.31
N GLU A 119 1.45 0.49 -6.63
CA GLU A 119 0.72 1.38 -7.54
C GLU A 119 -0.78 1.43 -7.24
N LYS A 120 -1.40 0.29 -6.90
CA LYS A 120 -2.79 0.24 -6.42
C LYS A 120 -2.97 0.98 -5.10
N GLY A 121 -2.03 0.84 -4.17
CA GLY A 121 -1.99 1.57 -2.91
C GLY A 121 -1.96 3.09 -3.14
N TYR A 122 -1.00 3.58 -3.93
CA TYR A 122 -0.92 5.00 -4.30
C TYR A 122 -2.19 5.48 -5.02
N ARG A 123 -2.78 4.65 -5.88
CA ARG A 123 -4.06 4.97 -6.53
C ARG A 123 -5.18 5.14 -5.50
N GLN A 124 -5.28 4.25 -4.52
CA GLN A 124 -6.30 4.31 -3.48
C GLN A 124 -6.10 5.52 -2.56
N GLU A 125 -4.86 5.80 -2.15
CA GLU A 125 -4.53 7.00 -1.37
C GLU A 125 -4.92 8.28 -2.11
N ARG A 126 -4.63 8.36 -3.41
CA ARG A 126 -5.06 9.49 -4.25
C ARG A 126 -6.59 9.61 -4.31
N ILE A 127 -7.31 8.50 -4.50
CA ILE A 127 -8.79 8.50 -4.50
C ILE A 127 -9.31 9.03 -3.17
N ASN A 128 -8.79 8.53 -2.05
CA ASN A 128 -9.18 8.95 -0.70
C ASN A 128 -8.87 10.43 -0.46
N TYR A 129 -7.69 10.90 -0.89
CA TYR A 129 -7.30 12.30 -0.83
C TYR A 129 -8.31 13.18 -1.56
N PHE A 130 -8.63 12.88 -2.84
CA PHE A 130 -9.57 13.69 -3.61
C PHE A 130 -11.00 13.59 -3.05
N ALA A 131 -11.42 12.46 -2.49
CA ALA A 131 -12.71 12.34 -1.81
C ALA A 131 -12.79 13.27 -0.59
N ALA A 132 -11.74 13.31 0.25
CA ALA A 132 -11.66 14.22 1.38
C ALA A 132 -11.67 15.70 0.94
N GLN A 133 -10.89 16.05 -0.10
CA GLN A 133 -10.85 17.42 -0.61
C GLN A 133 -12.20 17.85 -1.20
N LYS A 134 -12.90 16.97 -1.91
CA LYS A 134 -14.26 17.25 -2.42
C LYS A 134 -15.21 17.64 -1.29
N LYS A 135 -15.24 16.89 -0.18
CA LYS A 135 -16.08 17.20 0.99
C LYS A 135 -15.77 18.58 1.60
N ARG A 136 -14.48 18.93 1.68
CA ARG A 136 -14.05 20.24 2.18
C ARG A 136 -14.47 21.37 1.24
N ILE A 137 -14.30 21.18 -0.07
CA ILE A 137 -14.72 22.12 -1.10
C ILE A 137 -16.24 22.28 -1.10
N GLU A 138 -17.00 21.20 -0.97
CA GLU A 138 -18.46 21.22 -0.87
C GLU A 138 -18.91 22.09 0.30
N THR A 139 -18.29 21.88 1.47
CA THR A 139 -18.54 22.68 2.67
C THR A 139 -18.21 24.15 2.45
N PHE A 140 -17.04 24.43 1.87
CA PHE A 140 -16.60 25.79 1.56
C PHE A 140 -17.56 26.49 0.59
N ILE A 141 -18.01 25.80 -0.47
CA ILE A 141 -18.94 26.33 -1.46
C ILE A 141 -20.30 26.64 -0.81
N HIS A 142 -20.90 25.68 -0.10
CA HIS A 142 -22.20 25.90 0.56
C HIS A 142 -22.14 27.01 1.61
N TYR A 143 -21.01 27.14 2.30
CA TYR A 143 -20.86 28.18 3.31
C TYR A 143 -20.65 29.55 2.70
N ASN A 144 -19.83 29.67 1.64
CA ASN A 144 -19.39 30.96 1.11
C ASN A 144 -20.15 31.45 -0.12
N LEU A 145 -20.95 30.61 -0.78
CA LEU A 145 -21.77 30.99 -1.91
C LEU A 145 -23.26 30.91 -1.54
N ASN A 146 -24.02 31.91 -1.97
CA ASN A 146 -25.49 31.92 -1.89
C ASN A 146 -26.09 31.01 -2.96
N ASP A 147 -27.34 30.59 -2.78
CA ASP A 147 -28.16 29.92 -3.81
C ASP A 147 -27.52 28.69 -4.50
N VAL A 148 -26.65 27.96 -3.79
CA VAL A 148 -26.08 26.68 -4.26
C VAL A 148 -27.00 25.53 -3.87
N THR A 149 -27.67 24.96 -4.88
CA THR A 149 -28.57 23.80 -4.76
C THR A 149 -27.89 22.48 -5.08
N SER A 150 -26.85 22.49 -5.93
CA SER A 150 -26.08 21.29 -6.27
C SER A 150 -24.65 21.61 -6.65
N ILE A 151 -23.77 20.65 -6.44
CA ILE A 151 -22.36 20.70 -6.82
C ILE A 151 -22.04 19.43 -7.61
N THR A 152 -21.37 19.58 -8.75
CA THR A 152 -20.94 18.44 -9.57
C THR A 152 -19.45 18.55 -9.83
N PHE A 153 -18.68 17.58 -9.32
CA PHE A 153 -17.25 17.45 -9.61
C PHE A 153 -17.05 16.70 -10.92
N THR A 154 -16.26 17.26 -11.84
CA THR A 154 -16.11 16.73 -13.22
C THR A 154 -14.78 16.03 -13.44
N ARG A 155 -13.68 16.59 -12.94
CA ARG A 155 -12.35 15.99 -13.05
C ARG A 155 -11.44 16.42 -11.91
N TYR A 156 -10.44 15.61 -11.63
CA TYR A 156 -9.37 15.92 -10.70
C TYR A 156 -8.08 15.30 -11.22
N GLY A 157 -6.93 15.87 -10.83
CA GLY A 157 -5.65 15.42 -11.34
C GLY A 157 -4.50 16.16 -10.70
N ALA A 158 -3.30 15.96 -11.25
CA ALA A 158 -2.13 16.77 -10.96
C ALA A 158 -1.71 17.50 -12.23
N SER A 159 -1.31 18.77 -12.11
CA SER A 159 -0.67 19.51 -13.21
C SER A 159 0.75 19.01 -13.47
N GLU A 160 1.40 19.49 -14.53
CA GLU A 160 2.80 19.19 -14.85
C GLU A 160 3.78 19.51 -13.71
N HIS A 161 3.41 20.44 -12.81
CA HIS A 161 4.19 20.79 -11.62
C HIS A 161 3.73 20.05 -10.35
N LEU A 162 3.04 18.92 -10.49
CA LEU A 162 2.50 18.09 -9.40
C LEU A 162 1.47 18.81 -8.50
N GLN A 163 0.94 19.96 -8.93
CA GLN A 163 -0.11 20.65 -8.19
C GLN A 163 -1.44 19.94 -8.44
N SER A 164 -2.01 19.37 -7.37
CA SER A 164 -3.31 18.72 -7.45
C SER A 164 -4.42 19.75 -7.72
N TYR A 165 -5.45 19.35 -8.46
CA TYR A 165 -6.59 20.22 -8.75
C TYR A 165 -7.91 19.44 -8.80
N ILE A 166 -9.02 20.15 -8.59
CA ILE A 166 -10.39 19.67 -8.77
C ILE A 166 -11.16 20.68 -9.63
N PHE A 167 -11.96 20.20 -10.58
CA PHE A 167 -12.93 21.00 -11.34
C PHE A 167 -14.36 20.57 -11.01
N GLY A 168 -15.27 21.52 -11.11
CA GLY A 168 -16.70 21.24 -11.03
C GLY A 168 -17.55 22.40 -11.53
N TYR A 169 -18.85 22.26 -11.34
CA TYR A 169 -19.83 23.32 -11.55
C TYR A 169 -20.95 23.22 -10.52
N ILE A 170 -21.67 24.32 -10.31
CA ILE A 170 -22.80 24.40 -9.39
C ILE A 170 -24.14 24.46 -10.13
N ASN A 171 -25.23 24.13 -9.43
CA ASN A 171 -26.62 24.27 -9.89
C ASN A 171 -26.91 23.60 -11.24
N HIS A 172 -26.25 22.47 -11.52
CA HIS A 172 -26.32 21.73 -12.79
C HIS A 172 -25.98 22.54 -14.05
N LYS A 173 -25.32 23.70 -13.91
CA LYS A 173 -25.03 24.64 -14.99
C LYS A 173 -23.54 24.71 -15.28
N LYS A 174 -23.11 24.19 -16.43
CA LYS A 174 -21.67 24.11 -16.80
C LYS A 174 -21.00 25.48 -16.90
N GLU A 175 -21.74 26.53 -17.21
CA GLU A 175 -21.26 27.90 -17.23
C GLU A 175 -20.97 28.46 -15.82
N LEU A 176 -21.52 27.83 -14.78
CA LEU A 176 -21.23 28.12 -13.37
C LEU A 176 -20.09 27.22 -12.87
N TRP A 177 -18.99 27.16 -13.62
CA TRP A 177 -17.85 26.32 -13.30
C TRP A 177 -16.96 26.95 -12.22
N PHE A 178 -16.22 26.08 -11.54
CA PHE A 178 -15.12 26.44 -10.64
C PHE A 178 -13.95 25.47 -10.84
N LYS A 179 -12.75 25.95 -10.51
CA LYS A 179 -11.53 25.16 -10.40
C LYS A 179 -10.92 25.44 -9.04
N VAL A 180 -10.36 24.40 -8.42
CA VAL A 180 -9.68 24.51 -7.14
C VAL A 180 -8.30 23.90 -7.28
N SER A 181 -7.25 24.68 -7.07
CA SER A 181 -5.90 24.14 -6.92
C SER A 181 -5.66 23.75 -5.45
N LEU A 182 -4.89 22.68 -5.22
CA LEU A 182 -4.71 22.06 -3.91
C LEU A 182 -3.23 22.05 -3.46
N PRO A 183 -2.57 23.21 -3.30
CA PRO A 183 -1.22 23.27 -2.76
C PRO A 183 -1.23 22.89 -1.27
N LYS A 184 -0.62 21.75 -0.94
CA LYS A 184 -0.36 21.32 0.46
C LYS A 184 -1.61 21.35 1.38
N GLY A 185 -2.80 21.14 0.83
CA GLY A 185 -4.05 21.01 1.61
C GLY A 185 -4.75 22.33 1.98
N HIS A 186 -4.26 23.48 1.55
CA HIS A 186 -4.96 24.77 1.65
C HIS A 186 -5.46 25.15 0.26
N PHE A 187 -6.75 25.40 0.10
CA PHE A 187 -7.37 25.55 -1.23
C PHE A 187 -8.23 26.80 -1.37
N GLU A 188 -8.51 27.48 -0.25
CA GLU A 188 -9.49 28.55 -0.18
C GLU A 188 -9.03 29.79 -0.95
N ARG A 189 -7.70 30.04 -0.99
CA ARG A 189 -7.08 31.08 -1.82
C ARG A 189 -6.92 30.69 -3.29
N GLU A 190 -7.16 29.42 -3.58
CA GLU A 190 -6.95 28.79 -4.89
C GLU A 190 -8.29 28.38 -5.53
N PHE A 191 -9.40 28.85 -4.95
CA PHE A 191 -10.74 28.71 -5.50
C PHE A 191 -10.92 29.73 -6.64
N GLU A 192 -10.97 29.23 -7.86
CA GLU A 192 -11.07 29.99 -9.10
C GLU A 192 -12.48 29.79 -9.70
N PRO A 193 -13.44 30.69 -9.39
CA PRO A 193 -14.77 30.64 -9.95
C PRO A 193 -14.83 31.31 -11.33
N SER A 194 -15.74 30.84 -12.18
CA SER A 194 -16.15 31.59 -13.38
C SER A 194 -16.71 32.97 -13.01
N LYS A 195 -16.68 33.92 -13.96
CA LYS A 195 -17.29 35.26 -13.78
C LYS A 195 -18.75 35.19 -13.31
N LYS A 196 -19.51 34.19 -13.78
CA LYS A 196 -20.91 33.99 -13.41
C LYS A 196 -21.07 33.47 -11.98
N VAL A 197 -20.09 32.73 -11.45
CA VAL A 197 -20.12 32.25 -10.06
C VAL A 197 -19.78 33.38 -9.08
N GLN A 198 -19.04 34.42 -9.50
CA GLN A 198 -18.69 35.54 -8.62
C GLN A 198 -19.91 36.26 -8.04
N SER A 199 -21.04 36.31 -8.75
CA SER A 199 -22.29 36.90 -8.23
C SER A 199 -22.94 36.10 -7.10
N PHE A 200 -22.53 34.84 -6.89
CA PHE A 200 -23.01 33.99 -5.81
C PHE A 200 -22.15 34.13 -4.55
N VAL A 201 -20.93 34.67 -4.66
CA VAL A 201 -19.98 34.74 -3.55
C VAL A 201 -20.47 35.74 -2.50
N LYS A 202 -20.49 35.32 -1.23
CA LYS A 202 -20.85 36.18 -0.09
C LYS A 202 -19.85 37.32 0.08
N PRO A 203 -20.26 38.48 0.64
CA PRO A 203 -19.36 39.62 0.85
C PRO A 203 -18.13 39.31 1.72
N SER A 204 -18.26 38.36 2.64
CA SER A 204 -17.16 37.88 3.49
C SER A 204 -17.01 36.38 3.30
N ILE A 205 -15.82 35.98 2.82
CA ILE A 205 -15.44 34.58 2.62
C ILE A 205 -14.71 34.09 3.87
N LYS A 206 -15.11 32.92 4.37
CA LYS A 206 -14.42 32.21 5.44
C LYS A 206 -13.59 31.06 4.89
N THR A 207 -12.43 30.86 5.49
CA THR A 207 -11.59 29.68 5.29
C THR A 207 -12.28 28.43 5.84
N PHE A 208 -11.84 27.24 5.42
CA PHE A 208 -12.41 26.00 5.93
C PHE A 208 -12.19 25.84 7.44
N SER A 209 -11.02 26.23 7.95
CA SER A 209 -10.72 26.21 9.40
C SER A 209 -11.66 27.11 10.21
N GLU A 210 -11.99 28.30 9.71
CA GLU A 210 -12.97 29.18 10.38
C GLU A 210 -14.38 28.56 10.37
N ILE A 211 -14.76 27.90 9.26
CA ILE A 211 -16.06 27.21 9.16
C ILE A 211 -16.16 26.06 10.16
N GLU A 212 -15.11 25.24 10.31
CA GLU A 212 -15.12 24.13 11.29
C GLU A 212 -15.23 24.64 12.73
N GLN A 213 -14.48 25.68 13.10
CA GLN A 213 -14.55 26.27 14.44
C GLN A 213 -15.94 26.80 14.81
N GLU A 214 -16.70 27.30 13.83
CA GLU A 214 -18.06 27.77 14.07
C GLU A 214 -19.06 26.64 14.22
N LYS A 215 -18.92 25.57 13.44
CA LYS A 215 -19.76 24.37 13.59
C LYS A 215 -19.57 23.73 14.96
N ASP A 216 -18.33 23.61 15.42
CA ASP A 216 -18.01 23.04 16.74
C ASP A 216 -18.60 23.86 17.91
N LYS A 217 -18.76 25.17 17.75
CA LYS A 217 -19.37 26.03 18.76
C LYS A 217 -20.89 25.85 18.82
N ILE A 218 -21.52 25.60 17.68
CA ILE A 218 -22.96 25.38 17.55
C ILE A 218 -23.35 24.01 18.12
N GLU A 219 -22.55 22.96 17.91
CA GLU A 219 -22.85 21.61 18.41
C GLU A 219 -22.64 21.42 19.93
N LYS A 220 -21.98 22.37 20.59
CA LYS A 220 -21.70 22.35 22.04
C LYS A 220 -22.70 23.17 22.88
N HIS A 221 -23.69 23.80 22.25
CA HIS A 221 -24.75 24.57 22.90
C HIS A 221 -26.13 24.02 22.50
#